data_AF-A0A1X0QF11-F1
#
_entry.id   AF-A0A1X0QF11-F1
#
_cell.length_a   1.000
_cell.length_b   1.000
_cell.length_c   1.000
_cell.angle_alpha   90.00
_cell.angle_beta   90.00
_cell.angle_gamma   90.00
#
_symmetry.space_group_name_H-M   'P 1'
#
loop_
_entity.id
_entity.type
_entity.pdbx_description
1 polymer ?
#
loop_
_entity_poly.entity_id
_entity_poly.type
_entity_poly.pdbx_seq_one_letter_code
_entity_poly.pdbx_strand_id
1 'polypeptide(L)'
;MSFDNKPVPASEKNKEKLDSIQMLLKKGAYGALMNNDDEADKFCEENIDKILERSTVVQKSESGNVFSKATFQFNEEIDDPFFWDFIVNQKKGDTSEMKIRRHCRKLAREGSLSEIMKEDLMNIEQKLGENFNKDSQEYFLKIFLIILLHNISDLNSSIFDEELKDDALIVGQIYKYCIDLVSNQKTKGDFMDHIDYINVPYDATYFEKYSEIYLKYHEQYLFKVQIPILVYKVKDFIDQVDSRKGFNKQDDLDIVDKITKLGYNNFTIKSKSADEVMQRVRKIITVLYRKINTEENDNLYFKAIINFGRVTELNKDSIIEFIGKQPDGIREIVNKISQSSKKPKKDSIEYNCYERIQFFDKLTQLNEIPTIKKINMPKYWNKESDYKLREYLLTNGFSKLKIDYQLNEDQVIKRFETLFNKALND
;
A
#
# COMPACT_ATOMS: atom_id res chain seq x y z
N MET A 1 48.99 46.48 1.81
CA MET A 1 47.54 46.19 1.78
C MET A 1 47.39 44.72 1.40
N SER A 2 47.23 43.85 2.39
CA SER A 2 46.96 42.43 2.19
C SER A 2 45.50 42.19 2.54
N PHE A 3 44.71 41.71 1.58
CA PHE A 3 43.32 41.32 1.82
C PHE A 3 43.29 39.84 2.18
N ASP A 4 42.92 39.56 3.43
CA ASP A 4 42.59 38.22 3.93
C ASP A 4 41.27 37.74 3.31
N ASN A 5 41.32 36.67 2.52
CA ASN A 5 40.13 35.92 2.09
C ASN A 5 39.84 34.81 3.10
N LYS A 6 38.95 35.07 4.07
CA LYS A 6 38.31 34.00 4.87
C LYS A 6 37.09 33.45 4.12
N PRO A 7 36.87 32.12 4.12
CA PRO A 7 35.67 31.54 3.51
C PRO A 7 34.42 31.87 4.33
N VAL A 8 33.38 32.35 3.66
CA VAL A 8 32.07 32.64 4.24
C VAL A 8 31.34 31.33 4.55
N PRO A 9 30.74 31.15 5.74
CA PRO A 9 30.00 29.93 6.07
C PRO A 9 28.72 29.83 5.24
N ALA A 10 28.50 28.67 4.61
CA ALA A 10 27.31 28.38 3.82
C ALA A 10 26.08 28.22 4.73
N SER A 11 24.95 28.84 4.34
CA SER A 11 23.65 28.75 5.03
C SER A 11 23.13 27.31 5.11
N GLU A 12 22.47 26.93 6.22
CA GLU A 12 21.92 25.58 6.49
C GLU A 12 21.03 25.01 5.36
N LYS A 13 20.25 25.87 4.68
CA LYS A 13 19.44 25.47 3.50
C LYS A 13 20.25 24.91 2.33
N ASN A 14 21.52 25.30 2.20
CA ASN A 14 22.40 24.76 1.16
C ASN A 14 22.99 23.40 1.56
N LYS A 15 23.17 23.13 2.85
CA LYS A 15 23.62 21.84 3.37
C LYS A 15 22.57 20.74 3.14
N GLU A 16 21.31 21.01 3.46
CA GLU A 16 20.21 20.04 3.21
C GLU A 16 20.00 19.72 1.73
N LYS A 17 20.20 20.73 0.86
CA LYS A 17 20.12 20.56 -0.60
C LYS A 17 21.29 19.75 -1.14
N LEU A 18 22.49 19.97 -0.59
CA LEU A 18 23.68 19.18 -0.88
C LEU A 18 23.53 17.73 -0.41
N ASP A 19 23.01 17.50 0.79
CA ASP A 19 22.80 16.16 1.35
C ASP A 19 21.72 15.38 0.59
N SER A 20 20.64 16.04 0.19
CA SER A 20 19.58 15.41 -0.63
C SER A 20 20.04 15.12 -2.06
N ILE A 21 20.83 16.02 -2.67
CA ILE A 21 21.49 15.77 -3.96
C ILE A 21 22.52 14.65 -3.83
N GLN A 22 23.30 14.62 -2.75
CA GLN A 22 24.29 13.58 -2.49
C GLN A 22 23.61 12.23 -2.22
N MET A 23 22.46 12.20 -1.55
CA MET A 23 21.66 10.99 -1.34
C MET A 23 21.02 10.48 -2.65
N LEU A 24 20.60 11.40 -3.53
CA LEU A 24 20.11 11.08 -4.89
C LEU A 24 21.23 10.52 -5.77
N LEU A 25 22.41 11.13 -5.72
CA LEU A 25 23.60 10.69 -6.45
C LEU A 25 24.14 9.35 -5.92
N LYS A 26 24.06 9.12 -4.61
CA LYS A 26 24.54 7.89 -3.95
C LYS A 26 23.60 6.69 -4.15
N LYS A 27 22.28 6.92 -4.26
CA LYS A 27 21.29 5.85 -4.49
C LYS A 27 21.03 5.54 -5.98
N GLY A 28 21.30 6.50 -6.88
CA GLY A 28 21.09 6.34 -8.32
C GLY A 28 19.65 5.95 -8.71
N ALA A 29 19.42 5.62 -9.98
CA ALA A 29 18.12 5.10 -10.45
C ALA A 29 17.81 3.68 -9.91
N TYR A 30 18.85 2.92 -9.56
CA TYR A 30 18.74 1.53 -9.07
C TYR A 30 18.22 1.44 -7.63
N GLY A 31 18.57 2.39 -6.74
CA GLY A 31 18.03 2.45 -5.38
C GLY A 31 16.53 2.75 -5.28
N ALA A 32 15.91 3.16 -6.40
CA ALA A 32 14.46 3.32 -6.50
C ALA A 32 13.73 2.05 -7.00
N LEU A 33 14.47 1.02 -7.44
CA LEU A 33 13.94 -0.22 -8.01
C LEU A 33 14.14 -1.45 -7.09
N MET A 34 15.10 -1.39 -6.15
CA MET A 34 15.34 -2.48 -5.20
C MET A 34 14.40 -2.36 -3.99
N ASN A 35 13.48 -3.33 -3.85
CA ASN A 35 12.48 -3.38 -2.77
C ASN A 35 13.02 -3.81 -1.39
N ASN A 36 14.34 -4.01 -1.27
CA ASN A 36 15.05 -4.32 -0.03
C ASN A 36 16.17 -3.29 0.20
N ASP A 37 16.01 -2.47 1.25
CA ASP A 37 17.03 -1.49 1.67
C ASP A 37 18.36 -2.17 2.07
N ASP A 38 18.34 -3.44 2.50
CA ASP A 38 19.51 -4.17 3.00
C ASP A 38 20.58 -4.51 1.93
N GLU A 39 20.20 -4.59 0.64
CA GLU A 39 21.16 -4.84 -0.45
C GLU A 39 21.81 -3.54 -0.96
N ALA A 40 21.08 -2.43 -0.92
CA ALA A 40 21.63 -1.11 -1.21
C ALA A 40 22.67 -0.69 -0.16
N ASP A 41 22.43 -1.05 1.10
CA ASP A 41 23.37 -0.85 2.20
C ASP A 41 24.62 -1.72 2.02
N LYS A 42 24.48 -3.00 1.65
CA LYS A 42 25.63 -3.88 1.31
C LYS A 42 26.47 -3.36 0.13
N PHE A 43 25.84 -2.83 -0.92
CA PHE A 43 26.55 -2.22 -2.04
C PHE A 43 27.34 -0.97 -1.62
N CYS A 44 26.80 -0.17 -0.69
CA CYS A 44 27.50 0.99 -0.12
C CYS A 44 28.65 0.61 0.83
N GLU A 45 28.67 -0.62 1.34
CA GLU A 45 29.73 -1.19 2.19
C GLU A 45 30.82 -1.93 1.40
N GLU A 46 30.61 -2.17 0.10
CA GLU A 46 31.61 -2.86 -0.75
C GLU A 46 32.82 -1.97 -1.08
N ASN A 47 34.00 -2.58 -1.08
CA ASN A 47 35.25 -1.90 -1.40
C ASN A 47 35.27 -1.52 -2.89
N ILE A 48 35.65 -0.27 -3.18
CA ILE A 48 35.70 0.31 -4.53
C ILE A 48 36.56 -0.52 -5.50
N ASP A 49 37.63 -1.16 -5.01
CA ASP A 49 38.50 -1.98 -5.86
C ASP A 49 37.78 -3.24 -6.35
N LYS A 50 36.94 -3.87 -5.51
CA LYS A 50 36.12 -5.04 -5.89
C LYS A 50 35.01 -4.69 -6.88
N ILE A 51 34.49 -3.47 -6.80
CA ILE A 51 33.47 -2.96 -7.71
C ILE A 51 34.10 -2.68 -9.08
N LEU A 52 35.33 -2.12 -9.09
CA LEU A 52 36.07 -1.82 -10.31
C LEU A 52 36.58 -3.08 -11.03
N GLU A 53 36.93 -4.15 -10.30
CA GLU A 53 37.32 -5.46 -10.87
C GLU A 53 36.24 -6.08 -11.78
N ARG A 54 34.96 -5.71 -11.57
CA ARG A 54 33.83 -6.20 -12.40
C ARG A 54 33.52 -5.29 -13.60
N SER A 55 34.23 -4.19 -13.78
CA SER A 55 34.01 -3.22 -14.85
C SER A 55 35.09 -3.34 -15.95
N THR A 56 34.68 -3.32 -17.22
CA THR A 56 35.55 -3.70 -18.35
C THR A 56 36.29 -2.55 -19.06
N VAL A 57 36.05 -1.28 -18.74
CA VAL A 57 36.78 -0.16 -19.36
C VAL A 57 37.09 0.97 -18.38
N VAL A 58 38.37 1.25 -18.18
CA VAL A 58 38.86 2.47 -17.51
C VAL A 58 39.59 3.33 -18.54
N GLN A 59 38.99 4.45 -18.96
CA GLN A 59 39.72 5.52 -19.62
C GLN A 59 39.97 6.65 -18.60
N LYS A 60 41.25 6.93 -18.33
CA LYS A 60 41.69 8.12 -17.60
C LYS A 60 41.73 9.30 -18.56
N SER A 61 41.04 10.39 -18.23
CA SER A 61 41.22 11.68 -18.89
C SER A 61 42.31 12.49 -18.17
N GLU A 62 43.20 13.14 -18.93
CA GLU A 62 44.35 13.89 -18.39
C GLU A 62 44.01 15.33 -17.95
N SER A 63 42.75 15.75 -18.04
CA SER A 63 42.30 17.05 -17.56
C SER A 63 41.55 16.89 -16.24
N GLY A 64 42.04 17.54 -15.18
CA GLY A 64 41.69 17.38 -13.75
C GLY A 64 40.25 17.58 -13.27
N ASN A 65 39.24 17.16 -14.05
CA ASN A 65 37.88 16.90 -13.59
C ASN A 65 37.58 15.40 -13.74
N VAL A 66 37.61 14.70 -12.61
CA VAL A 66 37.51 13.24 -12.51
C VAL A 66 36.04 12.82 -12.46
N PHE A 67 35.39 12.71 -13.62
CA PHE A 67 34.22 11.85 -13.77
C PHE A 67 34.62 10.62 -14.59
N SER A 68 34.90 9.52 -13.89
CA SER A 68 35.10 8.22 -14.52
C SER A 68 33.74 7.64 -14.92
N LYS A 69 33.48 7.53 -16.22
CA LYS A 69 32.26 6.87 -16.72
C LYS A 69 32.51 5.36 -16.82
N ALA A 70 31.93 4.60 -15.90
CA ALA A 70 31.83 3.14 -16.04
C ALA A 70 30.55 2.81 -16.82
N THR A 71 30.65 1.95 -17.84
CA THR A 71 29.50 1.43 -18.58
C THR A 71 29.41 -0.06 -18.33
N PHE A 72 28.27 -0.52 -17.80
CA PHE A 72 28.03 -1.94 -17.55
C PHE A 72 27.31 -2.52 -18.78
N GLN A 73 27.95 -3.43 -19.50
CA GLN A 73 27.28 -4.23 -20.52
C GLN A 73 26.68 -5.47 -19.83
N PHE A 74 25.35 -5.53 -19.80
CA PHE A 74 24.62 -6.76 -19.51
C PHE A 74 24.51 -7.52 -20.83
N ASN A 75 25.10 -8.71 -20.92
CA ASN A 75 25.15 -9.51 -22.17
C ASN A 75 23.83 -10.23 -22.49
N GLU A 76 22.74 -9.91 -21.80
CA GLU A 76 21.40 -10.35 -22.15
C GLU A 76 20.64 -9.13 -22.69
N GLU A 77 20.39 -9.13 -24.01
CA GLU A 77 19.41 -8.23 -24.60
C GLU A 77 18.04 -8.64 -24.03
N ILE A 78 17.54 -7.86 -23.07
CA ILE A 78 16.15 -7.95 -22.62
C ILE A 78 15.30 -7.32 -23.73
N ASP A 79 15.03 -8.10 -24.77
CA ASP A 79 14.18 -7.72 -25.90
C ASP A 79 12.71 -8.01 -25.54
N ASP A 80 12.23 -7.38 -24.47
CA ASP A 80 10.81 -7.37 -24.10
C ASP A 80 10.21 -6.00 -24.48
N PRO A 81 9.42 -5.92 -25.58
CA PRO A 81 8.76 -4.69 -26.01
C PRO A 81 7.86 -4.06 -24.94
N PHE A 82 7.47 -4.82 -23.93
CA PHE A 82 6.63 -4.37 -22.82
C PHE A 82 7.41 -4.06 -21.55
N PHE A 83 8.75 -4.16 -21.53
CA PHE A 83 9.58 -3.94 -20.34
C PHE A 83 9.29 -2.57 -19.70
N TRP A 84 9.32 -1.51 -20.50
CA TRP A 84 9.08 -0.15 -20.02
C TRP A 84 7.62 0.07 -19.64
N ASP A 85 6.67 -0.51 -20.37
CA ASP A 85 5.25 -0.43 -20.02
C ASP A 85 4.96 -1.17 -18.70
N PHE A 86 5.58 -2.31 -18.45
CA PHE A 86 5.49 -3.07 -17.20
C PHE A 86 6.07 -2.28 -16.01
N ILE A 87 7.28 -1.74 -16.17
CA ILE A 87 7.95 -0.90 -15.13
C ILE A 87 7.17 0.40 -14.87
N VAL A 88 6.65 1.05 -15.91
CA VAL A 88 5.94 2.32 -15.81
C VAL A 88 4.52 2.13 -15.28
N ASN A 89 3.82 1.06 -15.67
CA ASN A 89 2.46 0.78 -15.21
C ASN A 89 2.44 0.26 -13.76
N GLN A 90 3.47 -0.48 -13.30
CA GLN A 90 3.67 -0.75 -11.87
C GLN A 90 3.77 0.55 -11.05
N LYS A 91 4.38 1.61 -11.61
CA LYS A 91 4.54 2.92 -10.93
C LYS A 91 3.32 3.84 -11.04
N LYS A 92 2.38 3.57 -11.95
CA LYS A 92 1.22 4.47 -12.19
C LYS A 92 0.04 4.23 -11.26
N GLY A 93 -0.01 3.12 -10.55
CA GLY A 93 -0.98 2.93 -9.47
C GLY A 93 -0.54 3.68 -8.21
N ASP A 94 -1.31 4.66 -7.75
CA ASP A 94 -1.19 5.22 -6.38
C ASP A 94 -1.63 4.10 -5.42
N THR A 95 -0.79 3.07 -5.26
CA THR A 95 -1.07 1.93 -4.38
C THR A 95 -1.27 2.45 -2.98
N SER A 96 -2.17 1.82 -2.22
CA SER A 96 -2.38 2.10 -0.80
C SER A 96 -1.05 2.14 -0.01
N GLU A 97 -0.07 1.31 -0.41
CA GLU A 97 1.30 1.37 0.13
C GLU A 97 1.99 2.73 -0.11
N MET A 98 1.96 3.25 -1.35
CA MET A 98 2.58 4.54 -1.68
C MET A 98 1.91 5.70 -0.94
N LYS A 99 0.58 5.64 -0.76
CA LYS A 99 -0.19 6.61 0.02
C LYS A 99 0.26 6.62 1.48
N ILE A 100 0.31 5.46 2.13
CA ILE A 100 0.75 5.35 3.53
C ILE A 100 2.19 5.81 3.72
N ARG A 101 3.11 5.44 2.82
CA ARG A 101 4.51 5.92 2.89
C ARG A 101 4.59 7.45 2.76
N ARG A 102 3.85 8.03 1.82
CA ARG A 102 3.77 9.49 1.63
C ARG A 102 3.20 10.17 2.88
N HIS A 103 2.12 9.61 3.41
CA HIS A 103 1.43 10.09 4.59
C HIS A 103 2.35 10.07 5.82
N CYS A 104 3.07 8.97 6.08
CA CYS A 104 4.07 8.88 7.15
C CYS A 104 5.23 9.89 6.99
N ARG A 105 5.68 10.20 5.77
CA ARG A 105 6.70 11.24 5.53
C ARG A 105 6.19 12.65 5.81
N LYS A 106 4.91 12.93 5.53
CA LYS A 106 4.28 14.20 5.87
C LYS A 106 4.09 14.31 7.39
N LEU A 107 3.57 13.25 8.03
CA LEU A 107 3.46 13.15 9.49
C LEU A 107 4.78 13.47 10.20
N ALA A 108 5.90 12.95 9.70
CA ALA A 108 7.23 13.18 10.29
C ALA A 108 7.68 14.66 10.25
N ARG A 109 7.17 15.46 9.31
CA ARG A 109 7.58 16.86 9.12
C ARG A 109 6.58 17.85 9.72
N GLU A 110 5.29 17.54 9.60
CA GLU A 110 4.20 18.49 9.81
C GLU A 110 3.21 18.03 10.90
N GLY A 111 3.32 16.79 11.39
CA GLY A 111 2.36 16.18 12.31
C GLY A 111 2.50 16.55 13.78
N SER A 112 3.63 17.14 14.19
CA SER A 112 3.88 17.55 15.57
C SER A 112 3.71 19.06 15.73
N LEU A 113 3.07 19.47 16.83
CA LEU A 113 3.00 20.87 17.25
C LEU A 113 4.34 21.31 17.86
N SER A 114 4.85 22.47 17.43
CA SER A 114 5.99 23.10 18.09
C SER A 114 5.60 23.62 19.47
N GLU A 115 6.57 23.85 20.35
CA GLU A 115 6.30 24.36 21.70
C GLU A 115 5.57 25.73 21.67
N ILE A 116 5.94 26.60 20.74
CA ILE A 116 5.26 27.89 20.53
C ILE A 116 3.79 27.66 20.12
N MET A 117 3.54 26.73 19.21
CA MET A 117 2.17 26.40 18.79
C MET A 117 1.34 25.83 19.93
N LYS A 118 1.94 25.00 20.81
CA LYS A 118 1.25 24.46 21.98
C LYS A 118 0.88 25.57 22.96
N GLU A 119 1.81 26.50 23.23
CA GLU A 119 1.56 27.63 24.12
C GLU A 119 0.43 28.53 23.59
N ASP A 120 0.43 28.84 22.29
CA ASP A 120 -0.66 29.56 21.62
C ASP A 120 -2.01 28.87 21.84
N LEU A 121 -2.07 27.55 21.62
CA LEU A 121 -3.29 26.74 21.76
C LEU A 121 -3.77 26.66 23.21
N MET A 122 -2.86 26.48 24.18
CA MET A 122 -3.19 26.48 25.61
C MET A 122 -3.76 27.83 26.06
N ASN A 123 -3.22 28.94 25.55
CA ASN A 123 -3.74 30.28 25.83
C ASN A 123 -5.15 30.47 25.25
N ILE A 124 -5.45 29.88 24.09
CA ILE A 124 -6.80 29.90 23.50
C ILE A 124 -7.76 29.06 24.35
N GLU A 125 -7.35 27.84 24.73
CA GLU A 125 -8.13 26.93 25.55
C GLU A 125 -8.50 27.56 26.90
N GLN A 126 -7.54 28.17 27.59
CA GLN A 126 -7.78 28.88 28.85
C GLN A 126 -8.77 30.03 28.73
N LYS A 127 -8.76 30.75 27.59
CA LYS A 127 -9.69 31.87 27.34
C LYS A 127 -11.10 31.40 26.99
N LEU A 128 -11.26 30.19 26.47
CA LEU A 128 -12.57 29.64 26.12
C LEU A 128 -13.42 29.48 27.39
N GLY A 129 -12.86 28.89 28.46
CA GLY A 129 -13.60 28.51 29.66
C GLY A 129 -14.20 27.10 29.55
N GLU A 130 -15.04 26.69 30.52
CA GLU A 130 -15.42 25.28 30.66
C GLU A 130 -16.88 24.94 30.30
N ASN A 131 -17.82 25.89 30.42
CA ASN A 131 -19.27 25.63 30.31
C ASN A 131 -19.84 26.09 28.97
N PHE A 132 -20.02 25.15 28.04
CA PHE A 132 -20.66 25.40 26.74
C PHE A 132 -21.79 24.42 26.48
N ASN A 133 -22.76 24.86 25.67
CA ASN A 133 -23.73 23.96 25.08
C ASN A 133 -23.04 23.08 24.02
N LYS A 134 -23.40 21.79 23.93
CA LYS A 134 -22.83 20.86 22.94
C LYS A 134 -22.99 21.35 21.49
N ASP A 135 -24.03 22.13 21.21
CA ASP A 135 -24.33 22.70 19.89
C ASP A 135 -23.82 24.14 19.73
N SER A 136 -22.65 24.48 20.29
CA SER A 136 -22.06 25.81 20.18
C SER A 136 -20.71 25.79 19.45
N GLN A 137 -20.38 26.90 18.78
CA GLN A 137 -19.09 27.04 18.09
C GLN A 137 -17.91 26.89 19.07
N GLU A 138 -18.09 27.36 20.30
CA GLU A 138 -17.13 27.20 21.39
C GLU A 138 -16.92 25.73 21.78
N TYR A 139 -17.97 24.91 21.81
CA TYR A 139 -17.82 23.48 22.12
C TYR A 139 -17.07 22.73 21.01
N PHE A 140 -17.36 23.04 19.73
CA PHE A 140 -16.61 22.48 18.61
C PHE A 140 -15.13 22.88 18.65
N LEU A 141 -14.83 24.13 19.01
CA LEU A 141 -13.46 24.57 19.20
C LEU A 141 -12.82 23.86 20.41
N LYS A 142 -13.55 23.67 21.52
CA LYS A 142 -13.05 22.93 22.69
C LYS A 142 -12.64 21.51 22.33
N ILE A 143 -13.49 20.76 21.63
CA ILE A 143 -13.18 19.40 21.17
C ILE A 143 -11.96 19.40 20.22
N PHE A 144 -11.87 20.39 19.33
CA PHE A 144 -10.71 20.56 18.45
C PHE A 144 -9.40 20.76 19.23
N LEU A 145 -9.41 21.62 20.24
CA LEU A 145 -8.25 21.90 21.10
C LEU A 145 -7.87 20.70 21.96
N ILE A 146 -8.85 20.00 22.54
CA ILE A 146 -8.64 18.76 23.31
C ILE A 146 -7.86 17.76 22.47
N ILE A 147 -8.26 17.51 21.22
CA ILE A 147 -7.55 16.55 20.36
C ILE A 147 -6.12 17.01 20.01
N LEU A 148 -5.90 18.31 19.82
CA LEU A 148 -4.57 18.84 19.51
C LEU A 148 -3.62 18.78 20.70
N LEU A 149 -4.08 19.16 21.90
CA LEU A 149 -3.29 19.30 23.11
C LEU A 149 -3.23 18.01 23.93
N HIS A 150 -4.38 17.39 24.14
CA HIS A 150 -4.59 16.24 25.04
C HIS A 150 -4.82 14.92 24.30
N ASN A 151 -5.12 14.97 22.99
CA ASN A 151 -5.46 13.83 22.13
C ASN A 151 -6.82 13.22 22.49
N ILE A 152 -6.95 11.90 22.31
CA ILE A 152 -8.22 11.18 22.36
C ILE A 152 -8.59 10.68 23.77
N SER A 153 -7.68 10.80 24.75
CA SER A 153 -7.89 10.26 26.10
C SER A 153 -9.03 10.94 26.87
N ASP A 154 -9.27 12.21 26.55
CA ASP A 154 -10.20 13.06 27.30
C ASP A 154 -11.57 13.16 26.60
N LEU A 155 -11.79 12.36 25.55
CA LEU A 155 -13.08 12.25 24.88
C LEU A 155 -14.03 11.37 25.69
N ASN A 156 -15.31 11.76 25.78
CA ASN A 156 -16.33 10.97 26.48
C ASN A 156 -16.80 9.72 25.69
N SER A 157 -16.40 9.60 24.43
CA SER A 157 -16.83 8.56 23.50
C SER A 157 -15.70 8.12 22.58
N SER A 158 -15.68 6.83 22.23
CA SER A 158 -14.67 6.20 21.36
C SER A 158 -14.78 6.67 19.91
N ILE A 159 -13.65 7.04 19.30
CA ILE A 159 -13.54 7.30 17.85
C ILE A 159 -13.29 6.03 17.03
N PHE A 160 -13.20 4.87 17.67
CA PHE A 160 -12.93 3.60 16.99
C PHE A 160 -14.19 2.84 16.60
N ASP A 161 -15.35 3.29 17.10
CA ASP A 161 -16.63 2.64 16.88
C ASP A 161 -17.21 3.05 15.52
N GLU A 162 -17.81 2.11 14.79
CA GLU A 162 -18.41 2.39 13.48
C GLU A 162 -19.60 3.37 13.58
N GLU A 163 -20.35 3.28 14.68
CA GLU A 163 -21.44 4.21 15.01
C GLU A 163 -20.96 5.28 15.99
N LEU A 164 -20.60 6.45 15.47
CA LEU A 164 -20.16 7.58 16.28
C LEU A 164 -21.30 8.17 17.11
N LYS A 165 -20.98 8.51 18.36
CA LYS A 165 -21.90 9.13 19.33
C LYS A 165 -21.20 10.29 20.04
N ASP A 166 -21.98 11.24 20.55
CA ASP A 166 -21.50 12.35 21.37
C ASP A 166 -20.25 13.05 20.79
N ASP A 167 -19.16 13.09 21.54
CA ASP A 167 -17.93 13.80 21.15
C ASP A 167 -17.29 13.17 19.91
N ALA A 168 -17.46 11.86 19.68
CA ALA A 168 -16.91 11.17 18.52
C ALA A 168 -17.62 11.61 17.23
N LEU A 169 -18.92 11.91 17.29
CA LEU A 169 -19.65 12.49 16.16
C LEU A 169 -19.12 13.89 15.82
N ILE A 170 -18.88 14.70 16.85
CA ILE A 170 -18.32 16.05 16.70
C ILE A 170 -16.89 15.99 16.14
N VAL A 171 -16.07 15.05 16.60
CA VAL A 171 -14.75 14.76 16.02
C VAL A 171 -14.88 14.46 14.53
N GLY A 172 -15.85 13.65 14.11
CA GLY A 172 -16.12 13.37 12.70
C GLY A 172 -16.48 14.62 11.89
N GLN A 173 -17.34 15.48 12.43
CA GLN A 173 -17.72 16.75 11.79
C GLN A 173 -16.53 17.70 11.64
N ILE A 174 -15.73 17.85 12.70
CA ILE A 174 -14.50 18.66 12.69
C ILE A 174 -13.49 18.07 11.70
N TYR A 175 -13.33 16.75 11.68
CA TYR A 175 -12.43 16.05 10.76
C TYR A 175 -12.82 16.31 9.31
N LYS A 176 -14.12 16.22 9.00
CA LYS A 176 -14.65 16.50 7.66
C LYS A 176 -14.41 17.96 7.26
N TYR A 177 -14.69 18.92 8.15
CA TYR A 177 -14.38 20.33 7.91
C TYR A 177 -12.88 20.55 7.64
N CYS A 178 -12.01 19.98 8.48
CA CYS A 178 -10.55 20.07 8.32
C CYS A 178 -10.05 19.46 7.01
N ILE A 179 -10.67 18.37 6.54
CA ILE A 179 -10.40 17.75 5.23
C ILE A 179 -10.75 18.71 4.08
N ASP A 180 -11.85 19.46 4.21
CA ASP A 180 -12.28 20.39 3.16
C ASP A 180 -11.40 21.65 3.08
N LEU A 181 -10.66 21.97 4.14
CA LEU A 181 -9.61 22.99 4.14
C LEU A 181 -8.33 22.55 3.42
N VAL A 182 -8.12 21.23 3.18
CA VAL A 182 -6.94 20.73 2.47
C VAL A 182 -7.02 21.06 0.98
N SER A 183 -6.18 21.99 0.53
CA SER A 183 -6.15 22.46 -0.86
C SER A 183 -5.62 21.42 -1.85
N ASN A 184 -4.64 20.61 -1.45
CA ASN A 184 -4.02 19.60 -2.31
C ASN A 184 -4.87 18.32 -2.37
N GLN A 185 -5.44 18.01 -3.54
CA GLN A 185 -6.30 16.83 -3.74
C GLN A 185 -5.61 15.50 -3.41
N LYS A 186 -4.30 15.39 -3.64
CA LYS A 186 -3.53 14.19 -3.33
C LYS A 186 -3.40 14.01 -1.82
N THR A 187 -3.09 15.09 -1.11
CA THR A 187 -3.03 15.10 0.36
C THR A 187 -4.40 14.87 0.98
N LYS A 188 -5.47 15.43 0.39
CA LYS A 188 -6.85 15.16 0.78
C LYS A 188 -7.16 13.67 0.68
N GLY A 189 -6.79 13.04 -0.44
CA GLY A 189 -6.92 11.60 -0.62
C GLY A 189 -6.15 10.75 0.40
N ASP A 190 -4.99 11.22 0.88
CA ASP A 190 -4.23 10.53 1.94
C ASP A 190 -4.94 10.60 3.30
N PHE A 191 -5.56 11.74 3.64
CA PHE A 191 -6.34 11.89 4.87
C PHE A 191 -7.69 11.15 4.81
N MET A 192 -8.25 10.95 3.63
CA MET A 192 -9.48 10.17 3.48
C MET A 192 -9.25 8.65 3.57
N ASP A 193 -8.01 8.19 3.42
CA ASP A 193 -7.70 6.76 3.40
C ASP A 193 -7.97 6.11 4.76
N HIS A 194 -8.76 5.03 4.74
CA HIS A 194 -9.19 4.27 5.92
C HIS A 194 -10.01 5.06 6.97
N ILE A 195 -10.65 6.18 6.64
CA ILE A 195 -11.41 7.03 7.60
C ILE A 195 -12.88 7.25 7.19
N ASP A 196 -13.42 6.42 6.29
CA ASP A 196 -14.77 6.63 5.72
C ASP A 196 -15.89 6.79 6.76
N TYR A 197 -15.85 6.02 7.86
CA TYR A 197 -16.88 6.03 8.91
C TYR A 197 -16.88 7.32 9.78
N ILE A 198 -15.76 8.04 9.82
CA ILE A 198 -15.61 9.33 10.54
C ILE A 198 -15.88 10.53 9.65
N ASN A 199 -15.86 10.35 8.34
CA ASN A 199 -16.13 11.41 7.37
C ASN A 199 -17.63 11.70 7.26
N VAL A 200 -18.19 12.31 8.30
CA VAL A 200 -19.63 12.63 8.42
C VAL A 200 -19.95 14.06 7.98
N PRO A 201 -21.19 14.35 7.52
CA PRO A 201 -21.60 15.72 7.18
C PRO A 201 -21.52 16.67 8.38
N TYR A 202 -21.16 17.93 8.13
CA TYR A 202 -21.08 18.99 9.15
C TYR A 202 -21.90 20.22 8.73
N ASP A 203 -22.27 21.02 9.73
CA ASP A 203 -22.83 22.36 9.53
C ASP A 203 -21.70 23.39 9.62
N ALA A 204 -21.51 24.18 8.55
CA ALA A 204 -20.43 25.16 8.45
C ALA A 204 -20.54 26.28 9.49
N THR A 205 -21.75 26.57 9.97
CA THR A 205 -21.99 27.64 10.95
C THR A 205 -21.25 27.42 12.26
N TYR A 206 -20.91 26.17 12.61
CA TYR A 206 -20.13 25.85 13.82
C TYR A 206 -18.67 26.31 13.76
N PHE A 207 -18.15 26.64 12.57
CA PHE A 207 -16.73 26.89 12.34
C PHE A 207 -16.41 28.34 11.98
N GLU A 208 -17.42 29.18 11.75
CA GLU A 208 -17.25 30.55 11.22
C GLU A 208 -16.42 31.44 12.15
N LYS A 209 -16.76 31.49 13.44
CA LYS A 209 -16.13 32.39 14.42
C LYS A 209 -14.64 32.13 14.62
N TYR A 210 -14.22 30.88 14.47
CA TYR A 210 -12.86 30.42 14.76
C TYR A 210 -12.15 29.85 13.53
N SER A 211 -12.64 30.17 12.33
CA SER A 211 -12.17 29.63 11.05
C SER A 211 -10.66 29.74 10.85
N GLU A 212 -10.04 30.83 11.29
CA GLU A 212 -8.58 31.03 11.23
C GLU A 212 -7.80 30.01 12.05
N ILE A 213 -8.31 29.60 13.22
CA ILE A 213 -7.67 28.61 14.08
C ILE A 213 -7.71 27.24 13.41
N TYR A 214 -8.86 26.85 12.88
CA TYR A 214 -8.99 25.61 12.12
C TYR A 214 -8.06 25.62 10.90
N LEU A 215 -8.05 26.69 10.11
CA LEU A 215 -7.19 26.81 8.93
C LEU A 215 -5.69 26.76 9.29
N LYS A 216 -5.29 27.23 10.47
CA LYS A 216 -3.90 27.17 10.91
C LYS A 216 -3.47 25.76 11.34
N TYR A 217 -4.35 24.98 11.96
CA TYR A 217 -4.00 23.71 12.62
C TYR A 217 -4.70 22.46 12.06
N HIS A 218 -5.44 22.58 10.94
CA HIS A 218 -6.24 21.48 10.40
C HIS A 218 -5.42 20.23 10.12
N GLU A 219 -4.23 20.32 9.53
CA GLU A 219 -3.44 19.12 9.21
C GLU A 219 -2.93 18.39 10.46
N GLN A 220 -2.51 19.12 11.50
CA GLN A 220 -2.09 18.52 12.77
C GLN A 220 -3.27 17.80 13.43
N TYR A 221 -4.46 18.41 13.39
CA TYR A 221 -5.68 17.78 13.89
C TYR A 221 -6.00 16.49 13.13
N LEU A 222 -5.93 16.53 11.79
CA LEU A 222 -6.18 15.35 10.96
C LEU A 222 -5.22 14.20 11.30
N PHE A 223 -3.94 14.48 11.51
CA PHE A 223 -2.98 13.45 11.95
C PHE A 223 -3.30 12.90 13.35
N LYS A 224 -3.67 13.78 14.29
CA LYS A 224 -4.00 13.41 15.68
C LYS A 224 -5.18 12.45 15.76
N VAL A 225 -6.13 12.54 14.83
CA VAL A 225 -7.28 11.62 14.70
C VAL A 225 -6.93 10.38 13.88
N GLN A 226 -6.34 10.54 12.69
CA GLN A 226 -6.15 9.44 11.74
C GLN A 226 -5.13 8.41 12.22
N ILE A 227 -4.03 8.82 12.85
CA ILE A 227 -2.97 7.88 13.26
C ILE A 227 -3.45 6.85 14.28
N PRO A 228 -4.16 7.21 15.36
CA PRO A 228 -4.77 6.24 16.25
C PRO A 228 -5.67 5.23 15.53
N ILE A 229 -6.49 5.67 14.57
CA ILE A 229 -7.39 4.80 13.82
C ILE A 229 -6.60 3.85 12.91
N LEU A 230 -5.58 4.35 12.21
CA LEU A 230 -4.72 3.50 11.38
C LEU A 230 -4.03 2.41 12.21
N VAL A 231 -3.54 2.76 13.40
CA VAL A 231 -2.92 1.80 14.34
C VAL A 231 -3.95 0.81 14.88
N TYR A 232 -5.14 1.29 15.25
CA TYR A 232 -6.24 0.45 15.76
C TYR A 232 -6.63 -0.64 14.75
N LYS A 233 -6.72 -0.29 13.45
CA LYS A 233 -7.05 -1.24 12.37
C LYS A 233 -6.03 -2.35 12.16
N VAL A 234 -4.77 -2.14 12.55
CA VAL A 234 -3.70 -3.12 12.38
C VAL A 234 -3.25 -3.77 13.69
N LYS A 235 -3.93 -3.48 14.80
CA LYS A 235 -3.54 -3.93 16.15
C LYS A 235 -3.42 -5.46 16.25
N ASP A 236 -4.29 -6.19 15.57
CA ASP A 236 -4.34 -7.66 15.61
C ASP A 236 -3.23 -8.32 14.78
N PHE A 237 -2.54 -7.54 13.93
CA PHE A 237 -1.46 -7.99 13.06
C PHE A 237 -0.07 -7.62 13.59
N ILE A 238 0.03 -7.06 14.82
CA ILE A 238 1.28 -6.54 15.38
C ILE A 238 2.39 -7.59 15.45
N ASP A 239 2.04 -8.87 15.62
CA ASP A 239 2.99 -9.99 15.62
C ASP A 239 3.73 -10.19 14.29
N GLN A 240 3.19 -9.63 13.21
CA GLN A 240 3.80 -9.69 11.88
C GLN A 240 4.78 -8.54 11.63
N VAL A 241 4.98 -7.59 12.55
CA VAL A 241 5.96 -6.51 12.34
C VAL A 241 7.39 -7.06 12.41
N ASP A 242 8.22 -6.65 11.46
CA ASP A 242 9.62 -7.07 11.43
C ASP A 242 10.38 -6.54 12.66
N SER A 243 11.25 -7.39 13.21
CA SER A 243 12.10 -7.04 14.34
C SER A 243 13.08 -5.93 13.95
N ARG A 244 13.32 -4.98 14.87
CA ARG A 244 14.28 -3.89 14.66
C ARG A 244 15.20 -3.79 15.86
N LYS A 245 16.49 -3.51 15.62
CA LYS A 245 17.45 -3.25 16.70
C LYS A 245 16.90 -2.16 17.63
N GLY A 246 16.73 -2.50 18.90
CA GLY A 246 16.24 -1.60 19.94
C GLY A 246 14.75 -1.71 20.27
N PHE A 247 13.90 -2.34 19.47
CA PHE A 247 12.48 -2.56 19.80
C PHE A 247 12.17 -4.05 19.83
N ASN A 248 11.55 -4.49 20.93
CA ASN A 248 11.05 -5.85 21.08
C ASN A 248 9.52 -5.90 20.85
N LYS A 249 8.95 -7.11 20.78
CA LYS A 249 7.51 -7.31 20.57
C LYS A 249 6.63 -6.67 21.67
N GLN A 250 7.10 -6.69 22.91
CA GLN A 250 6.37 -6.07 24.02
C GLN A 250 6.36 -4.55 23.91
N ASP A 251 7.43 -3.94 23.39
CA ASP A 251 7.46 -2.51 23.09
C ASP A 251 6.45 -2.16 22.00
N ASP A 252 6.33 -2.98 20.95
CA ASP A 252 5.35 -2.77 19.88
C ASP A 252 3.91 -2.89 20.40
N LEU A 253 3.63 -3.88 21.26
CA LEU A 253 2.34 -4.03 21.94
C LEU A 253 2.03 -2.83 22.83
N ASP A 254 3.00 -2.36 23.62
CA ASP A 254 2.87 -1.19 24.49
C ASP A 254 2.62 0.10 23.67
N ILE A 255 3.30 0.25 22.53
CA ILE A 255 3.07 1.36 21.60
C ILE A 255 1.64 1.34 21.05
N VAL A 256 1.15 0.20 20.58
CA VAL A 256 -0.21 0.07 20.04
C VAL A 256 -1.25 0.36 21.13
N ASP A 257 -1.09 -0.24 22.31
CA ASP A 257 -1.99 -0.01 23.44
C ASP A 257 -2.04 1.47 23.84
N LYS A 258 -0.87 2.11 23.99
CA LYS A 258 -0.79 3.52 24.34
C LYS A 258 -1.34 4.44 23.26
N ILE A 259 -1.13 4.16 21.97
CA ILE A 259 -1.72 4.99 20.89
C ILE A 259 -3.23 4.90 20.89
N THR A 260 -3.78 3.69 21.09
CA THR A 260 -5.24 3.50 21.08
C THR A 260 -5.93 4.08 22.32
N LYS A 261 -5.21 4.30 23.42
CA LYS A 261 -5.77 4.89 24.66
C LYS A 261 -5.45 6.38 24.85
N LEU A 262 -4.20 6.77 24.56
CA LEU A 262 -3.66 8.11 24.85
C LEU A 262 -3.50 8.97 23.59
N GLY A 263 -3.58 8.38 22.40
CA GLY A 263 -3.40 9.06 21.13
C GLY A 263 -1.96 9.22 20.65
N TYR A 264 -1.80 9.96 19.55
CA TYR A 264 -0.52 10.11 18.86
C TYR A 264 0.41 11.10 19.58
N ASN A 265 1.65 10.69 19.84
CA ASN A 265 2.69 11.54 20.45
C ASN A 265 2.33 12.05 21.85
N ASN A 266 1.73 11.19 22.70
CA ASN A 266 1.29 11.54 24.07
C ASN A 266 1.79 10.56 25.14
N PHE A 267 2.82 9.78 24.85
CA PHE A 267 3.29 8.73 25.75
C PHE A 267 4.79 8.50 25.61
N THR A 268 5.35 7.87 26.63
CA THR A 268 6.76 7.48 26.67
C THR A 268 6.90 5.96 26.73
N ILE A 269 7.98 5.48 26.12
CA ILE A 269 8.41 4.08 26.22
C ILE A 269 9.74 4.09 26.98
N LYS A 270 9.87 3.22 27.98
CA LYS A 270 11.08 3.16 28.82
C LYS A 270 12.31 2.97 27.93
N SER A 271 13.37 3.71 28.20
CA SER A 271 14.65 3.65 27.45
C SER A 271 14.58 4.07 25.97
N LYS A 272 13.53 4.77 25.54
CA LYS A 272 13.37 5.28 24.16
C LYS A 272 13.09 6.78 24.15
N SER A 273 13.64 7.48 23.16
CA SER A 273 13.26 8.87 22.90
C SER A 273 11.90 8.95 22.21
N ALA A 274 11.20 10.09 22.36
CA ALA A 274 9.93 10.31 21.66
C ALA A 274 10.07 10.14 20.14
N ASP A 275 11.16 10.63 19.56
CA ASP A 275 11.45 10.51 18.14
C ASP A 275 11.64 9.05 17.69
N GLU A 276 12.35 8.23 18.48
CA GLU A 276 12.52 6.81 18.20
C GLU A 276 11.18 6.07 18.21
N VAL A 277 10.33 6.37 19.20
CA VAL A 277 8.98 5.79 19.29
C VAL A 277 8.15 6.21 18.09
N MET A 278 8.13 7.50 17.73
CA MET A 278 7.35 8.00 16.58
C MET A 278 7.85 7.43 15.25
N GLN A 279 9.17 7.19 15.11
CA GLN A 279 9.71 6.43 13.97
C GLN A 279 9.19 4.99 13.94
N ARG A 280 9.13 4.32 15.11
CA ARG A 280 8.60 2.95 15.20
C ARG A 280 7.11 2.90 14.83
N VAL A 281 6.30 3.85 15.29
CA VAL A 281 4.87 3.97 14.91
C VAL A 281 4.70 4.02 13.39
N ARG A 282 5.43 4.91 12.71
CA ARG A 282 5.38 5.01 11.24
C ARG A 282 5.80 3.72 10.56
N LYS A 283 6.79 3.01 11.10
CA LYS A 283 7.24 1.71 10.58
C LYS A 283 6.18 0.62 10.76
N ILE A 284 5.53 0.55 11.94
CA ILE A 284 4.42 -0.38 12.21
C ILE A 284 3.32 -0.19 11.16
N ILE A 285 2.82 1.03 11.00
CA ILE A 285 1.77 1.36 10.03
C ILE A 285 2.24 0.97 8.61
N THR A 286 3.42 1.42 8.18
CA THR A 286 3.91 1.16 6.82
C THR A 286 4.06 -0.33 6.53
N VAL A 287 4.58 -1.12 7.47
CA VAL A 287 4.81 -2.56 7.28
C VAL A 287 3.51 -3.34 7.28
N LEU A 288 2.64 -3.11 8.26
CA LEU A 288 1.43 -3.91 8.41
C LEU A 288 0.42 -3.62 7.29
N TYR A 289 0.23 -2.36 6.92
CA TYR A 289 -0.62 -2.07 5.78
C TYR A 289 -0.03 -2.59 4.47
N ARG A 290 1.30 -2.59 4.29
CA ARG A 290 1.91 -3.25 3.12
C ARG A 290 1.57 -4.74 3.09
N LYS A 291 1.69 -5.43 4.23
CA LYS A 291 1.38 -6.87 4.34
C LYS A 291 -0.10 -7.14 4.05
N ILE A 292 -1.02 -6.43 4.71
CA ILE A 292 -2.47 -6.54 4.50
C ILE A 292 -2.83 -6.32 3.02
N ASN A 293 -2.33 -5.24 2.42
CA ASN A 293 -2.60 -4.94 1.01
C ASN A 293 -2.02 -6.02 0.07
N THR A 294 -0.86 -6.59 0.40
CA THR A 294 -0.26 -7.67 -0.40
C THR A 294 -1.11 -8.93 -0.30
N GLU A 295 -1.52 -9.33 0.90
CA GLU A 295 -2.38 -10.49 1.14
C GLU A 295 -3.74 -10.36 0.44
N GLU A 296 -4.39 -9.18 0.51
CA GLU A 296 -5.65 -8.92 -0.20
C GLU A 296 -5.50 -9.02 -1.71
N ASN A 297 -4.40 -8.49 -2.26
CA ASN A 297 -4.11 -8.57 -3.68
C ASN A 297 -3.81 -10.00 -4.13
N ASP A 298 -3.02 -10.74 -3.36
CA ASP A 298 -2.72 -12.15 -3.62
C ASP A 298 -4.00 -12.99 -3.56
N ASN A 299 -4.87 -12.75 -2.58
CA ASN A 299 -6.18 -13.38 -2.48
C ASN A 299 -7.06 -13.12 -3.72
N LEU A 300 -7.04 -11.90 -4.24
CA LEU A 300 -7.77 -11.55 -5.46
C LEU A 300 -7.17 -12.22 -6.70
N TYR A 301 -5.83 -12.31 -6.77
CA TYR A 301 -5.14 -13.03 -7.85
C TYR A 301 -5.39 -14.54 -7.78
N PHE A 302 -5.41 -15.17 -6.60
CA PHE A 302 -5.78 -16.57 -6.45
C PHE A 302 -7.21 -16.83 -6.95
N LYS A 303 -8.17 -15.95 -6.61
CA LYS A 303 -9.55 -16.03 -7.13
C LYS A 303 -9.59 -15.91 -8.65
N ALA A 304 -8.78 -15.04 -9.24
CA ALA A 304 -8.69 -14.92 -10.69
C ALA A 304 -8.07 -16.17 -11.34
N ILE A 305 -6.99 -16.72 -10.77
CA ILE A 305 -6.38 -17.97 -11.27
C ILE A 305 -7.38 -19.13 -11.23
N ILE A 306 -8.18 -19.24 -10.16
CA ILE A 306 -9.24 -20.26 -10.04
C ILE A 306 -10.35 -20.08 -11.10
N ASN A 307 -10.61 -18.86 -11.56
CA ASN A 307 -11.64 -18.61 -12.57
C ASN A 307 -11.13 -18.71 -14.01
N PHE A 308 -9.89 -18.30 -14.28
CA PHE A 308 -9.38 -18.05 -15.64
C PHE A 308 -8.08 -18.80 -15.98
N GLY A 309 -7.41 -19.39 -14.99
CA GLY A 309 -6.10 -20.02 -15.18
C GLY A 309 -4.98 -19.00 -15.41
N ARG A 310 -4.15 -19.24 -16.45
CA ARG A 310 -3.07 -18.33 -16.86
C ARG A 310 -3.64 -17.09 -17.53
N VAL A 311 -2.94 -15.96 -17.40
CA VAL A 311 -3.22 -14.77 -18.22
C VAL A 311 -2.79 -15.04 -19.66
N THR A 312 -3.72 -14.92 -20.59
CA THR A 312 -3.53 -15.05 -22.04
C THR A 312 -4.12 -13.83 -22.74
N GLU A 313 -3.82 -13.64 -24.02
CA GLU A 313 -4.42 -12.55 -24.81
C GLU A 313 -5.95 -12.69 -24.93
N LEU A 314 -6.49 -13.92 -24.83
CA LEU A 314 -7.93 -14.17 -24.94
C LEU A 314 -8.72 -13.79 -23.69
N ASN A 315 -8.13 -13.93 -22.49
CA ASN A 315 -8.84 -13.70 -21.22
C ASN A 315 -8.42 -12.42 -20.49
N LYS A 316 -7.41 -11.70 -20.98
CA LYS A 316 -6.85 -10.52 -20.30
C LYS A 316 -7.92 -9.49 -19.95
N ASP A 317 -8.81 -9.17 -20.88
CA ASP A 317 -9.86 -8.17 -20.66
C ASP A 317 -10.89 -8.65 -19.62
N SER A 318 -11.31 -9.90 -19.68
CA SER A 318 -12.21 -10.51 -18.69
C SER A 318 -11.60 -10.55 -17.29
N ILE A 319 -10.29 -10.80 -17.19
CA ILE A 319 -9.56 -10.77 -15.93
C ILE A 319 -9.47 -9.34 -15.39
N ILE A 320 -9.22 -8.35 -16.24
CA ILE A 320 -9.21 -6.93 -15.86
C ILE A 320 -10.60 -6.52 -15.35
N GLU A 321 -11.68 -6.94 -16.02
CA GLU A 321 -13.06 -6.70 -15.58
C GLU A 321 -13.33 -7.36 -14.21
N PHE A 322 -12.81 -8.56 -13.98
CA PHE A 322 -13.02 -9.32 -12.74
C PHE A 322 -12.27 -8.74 -11.53
N ILE A 323 -11.03 -8.28 -11.72
CA ILE A 323 -10.15 -7.79 -10.63
C ILE A 323 -10.28 -6.26 -10.47
N GLY A 324 -10.68 -5.55 -11.53
CA GLY A 324 -10.76 -4.09 -11.57
C GLY A 324 -9.40 -3.39 -11.77
N LYS A 325 -8.34 -4.12 -12.12
CA LYS A 325 -6.98 -3.60 -12.36
C LYS A 325 -6.16 -4.53 -13.26
N GLN A 326 -4.97 -4.09 -13.66
CA GLN A 326 -4.05 -4.88 -14.50
C GLN A 326 -3.60 -6.17 -13.79
N PRO A 327 -3.56 -7.32 -14.49
CA PRO A 327 -3.26 -8.63 -13.90
C PRO A 327 -1.76 -8.96 -13.83
N ASP A 328 -0.89 -7.95 -13.72
CA ASP A 328 0.56 -8.12 -13.83
C ASP A 328 1.13 -9.12 -12.81
N GLY A 329 0.59 -9.12 -11.58
CA GLY A 329 1.03 -10.01 -10.50
C GLY A 329 0.60 -11.48 -10.65
N ILE A 330 -0.38 -11.78 -11.50
CA ILE A 330 -0.87 -13.15 -11.68
C ILE A 330 0.23 -14.04 -12.28
N ARG A 331 1.00 -13.51 -13.24
CA ARG A 331 2.05 -14.27 -13.92
C ARG A 331 3.11 -14.78 -12.95
N GLU A 332 3.54 -13.95 -12.02
CA GLU A 332 4.52 -14.32 -10.99
C GLU A 332 3.99 -15.42 -10.07
N ILE A 333 2.74 -15.28 -9.59
CA ILE A 333 2.09 -16.28 -8.72
C ILE A 333 1.95 -17.61 -9.46
N VAL A 334 1.46 -17.59 -10.70
CA VAL A 334 1.30 -18.78 -11.52
C VAL A 334 2.64 -19.48 -11.79
N ASN A 335 3.71 -18.71 -12.06
CA ASN A 335 5.04 -19.27 -12.23
C ASN A 335 5.55 -19.93 -10.95
N LYS A 336 5.37 -19.29 -9.79
CA LYS A 336 5.71 -19.87 -8.47
C LYS A 336 4.96 -21.18 -8.21
N ILE A 337 3.67 -21.25 -8.53
CA ILE A 337 2.84 -22.46 -8.36
C ILE A 337 3.24 -23.56 -9.35
N SER A 338 3.54 -23.19 -10.60
CA SER A 338 3.83 -24.16 -11.67
C SER A 338 5.25 -24.74 -11.58
N GLN A 339 6.22 -23.94 -11.13
CA GLN A 339 7.64 -24.29 -11.06
C GLN A 339 8.04 -24.88 -9.70
N SER A 340 7.11 -25.00 -8.74
CA SER A 340 7.42 -25.60 -7.45
C SER A 340 7.79 -27.08 -7.62
N SER A 341 9.02 -27.44 -7.21
CA SER A 341 9.53 -28.82 -7.30
C SER A 341 8.71 -29.83 -6.49
N LYS A 342 7.90 -29.35 -5.54
CA LYS A 342 6.92 -30.12 -4.79
C LYS A 342 5.52 -29.70 -5.22
N LYS A 343 4.62 -30.67 -5.41
CA LYS A 343 3.20 -30.38 -5.60
C LYS A 343 2.65 -29.64 -4.37
N PRO A 344 1.76 -28.65 -4.54
CA PRO A 344 1.09 -27.99 -3.42
C PRO A 344 0.33 -29.01 -2.55
N LYS A 345 0.11 -28.67 -1.28
CA LYS A 345 -0.66 -29.53 -0.37
C LYS A 345 -2.13 -29.56 -0.82
N LYS A 346 -2.75 -30.74 -0.83
CA LYS A 346 -4.09 -30.97 -1.40
C LYS A 346 -5.20 -30.03 -0.89
N ASP A 347 -5.07 -29.52 0.33
CA ASP A 347 -6.05 -28.62 0.96
C ASP A 347 -5.68 -27.13 0.87
N SER A 348 -4.64 -26.76 0.12
CA SER A 348 -4.18 -25.38 0.00
C SER A 348 -4.80 -24.65 -1.20
N ILE A 349 -4.90 -23.33 -1.11
CA ILE A 349 -5.41 -22.48 -2.20
C ILE A 349 -4.54 -22.65 -3.46
N GLU A 350 -3.22 -22.80 -3.28
CA GLU A 350 -2.26 -23.03 -4.35
C GLU A 350 -2.50 -24.37 -5.06
N TYR A 351 -2.98 -25.40 -4.37
CA TYR A 351 -3.37 -26.66 -5.01
C TYR A 351 -4.58 -26.48 -5.93
N ASN A 352 -5.62 -25.79 -5.45
CA ASN A 352 -6.79 -25.47 -6.28
C ASN A 352 -6.41 -24.62 -7.49
N CYS A 353 -5.51 -23.65 -7.30
CA CYS A 353 -4.96 -22.86 -8.40
C CYS A 353 -4.17 -23.73 -9.38
N TYR A 354 -3.33 -24.65 -8.89
CA TYR A 354 -2.56 -25.57 -9.71
C TYR A 354 -3.46 -26.47 -10.57
N GLU A 355 -4.49 -27.09 -9.98
CA GLU A 355 -5.46 -27.90 -10.73
C GLU A 355 -6.16 -27.08 -11.81
N ARG A 356 -6.53 -25.84 -11.49
CA ARG A 356 -7.17 -24.94 -12.45
C ARG A 356 -6.25 -24.54 -13.60
N ILE A 357 -5.00 -24.22 -13.30
CA ILE A 357 -3.97 -23.92 -14.31
C ILE A 357 -3.85 -25.10 -15.27
N GLN A 358 -3.73 -26.33 -14.74
CA GLN A 358 -3.65 -27.54 -15.57
C GLN A 358 -4.92 -27.78 -16.40
N PHE A 359 -6.10 -27.50 -15.84
CA PHE A 359 -7.36 -27.60 -16.56
C PHE A 359 -7.36 -26.68 -17.80
N PHE A 360 -7.01 -25.41 -17.64
CA PHE A 360 -6.97 -24.45 -18.75
C PHE A 360 -5.82 -24.74 -19.74
N ASP A 361 -4.68 -25.22 -19.27
CA ASP A 361 -3.57 -25.63 -20.14
C ASP A 361 -4.03 -26.80 -21.06
N LYS A 362 -4.73 -27.81 -20.51
CA LYS A 362 -5.32 -28.91 -21.29
C LYS A 362 -6.45 -28.42 -22.21
N LEU A 363 -7.29 -27.50 -21.73
CA LEU A 363 -8.37 -26.91 -22.52
C LEU A 363 -7.83 -26.20 -23.77
N THR A 364 -6.72 -25.48 -23.62
CA THR A 364 -6.02 -24.80 -24.71
C THR A 364 -5.49 -25.79 -25.73
N GLN A 365 -4.93 -26.92 -25.28
CA GLN A 365 -4.39 -27.97 -26.16
C GLN A 365 -5.47 -28.80 -26.87
N LEU A 366 -6.72 -28.78 -26.39
CA LEU A 366 -7.83 -29.55 -26.98
C LEU A 366 -8.35 -28.90 -28.27
N ASN A 367 -7.58 -29.03 -29.36
CA ASN A 367 -7.94 -28.46 -30.67
C ASN A 367 -9.10 -29.23 -31.34
N GLU A 368 -9.13 -30.55 -31.17
CA GLU A 368 -10.20 -31.41 -31.68
C GLU A 368 -11.01 -31.99 -30.53
N ILE A 369 -12.33 -31.80 -30.58
CA ILE A 369 -13.23 -32.32 -29.55
C ILE A 369 -13.68 -33.74 -29.93
N PRO A 370 -13.29 -34.78 -29.16
CA PRO A 370 -13.67 -36.15 -29.46
C PRO A 370 -15.17 -36.37 -29.20
N THR A 371 -15.77 -37.31 -29.93
CA THR A 371 -17.19 -37.64 -29.75
C THR A 371 -17.39 -38.48 -28.50
N ILE A 372 -18.04 -37.93 -27.47
CA ILE A 372 -18.36 -38.64 -26.21
C ILE A 372 -19.86 -38.75 -25.97
N LYS A 373 -20.25 -39.73 -25.15
CA LYS A 373 -21.64 -39.85 -24.69
C LYS A 373 -22.05 -38.59 -23.92
N LYS A 374 -23.31 -38.17 -24.11
CA LYS A 374 -23.89 -37.03 -23.39
C LYS A 374 -24.27 -37.49 -21.98
N ILE A 375 -23.49 -37.07 -20.98
CA ILE A 375 -23.70 -37.37 -19.56
C ILE A 375 -23.76 -36.04 -18.82
N ASN A 376 -24.79 -35.82 -18.00
CA ASN A 376 -24.98 -34.61 -17.17
C ASN A 376 -24.95 -33.27 -17.94
N MET A 377 -25.31 -33.28 -19.23
CA MET A 377 -25.41 -32.07 -20.06
C MET A 377 -26.87 -31.82 -20.53
N PRO A 378 -27.25 -30.57 -20.85
CA PRO A 378 -28.57 -30.22 -21.35
C PRO A 378 -29.00 -31.06 -22.56
N LYS A 379 -30.32 -31.21 -22.77
CA LYS A 379 -30.85 -32.06 -23.84
C LYS A 379 -30.36 -31.67 -25.23
N TYR A 380 -30.20 -30.37 -25.50
CA TYR A 380 -29.73 -29.81 -26.77
C TYR A 380 -28.20 -29.89 -26.96
N TRP A 381 -27.45 -30.36 -25.96
CA TRP A 381 -26.00 -30.32 -25.99
C TRP A 381 -25.39 -31.27 -27.03
N ASN A 382 -24.50 -30.74 -27.87
CA ASN A 382 -23.84 -31.45 -28.96
C ASN A 382 -22.34 -31.07 -29.04
N LYS A 383 -21.60 -31.65 -29.99
CA LYS A 383 -20.16 -31.38 -30.19
C LYS A 383 -19.86 -29.90 -30.47
N GLU A 384 -20.74 -29.22 -31.21
CA GLU A 384 -20.60 -27.77 -31.47
C GLU A 384 -20.78 -26.95 -30.19
N SER A 385 -21.66 -27.41 -29.27
CA SER A 385 -21.84 -26.80 -27.96
C SER A 385 -20.58 -26.93 -27.10
N ASP A 386 -19.88 -28.08 -27.16
CA ASP A 386 -18.59 -28.26 -26.49
C ASP A 386 -17.52 -27.29 -27.06
N TYR A 387 -17.49 -27.05 -28.37
CA TYR A 387 -16.60 -26.05 -28.98
C TYR A 387 -16.91 -24.64 -28.51
N LYS A 388 -18.17 -24.23 -28.55
CA LYS A 388 -18.60 -22.90 -28.07
C LYS A 388 -18.28 -22.71 -26.60
N LEU A 389 -18.49 -23.75 -25.78
CA LEU A 389 -18.16 -23.71 -24.37
C LEU A 389 -16.65 -23.64 -24.14
N ARG A 390 -15.82 -24.35 -24.92
CA ARG A 390 -14.36 -24.25 -24.85
C ARG A 390 -13.90 -22.82 -25.11
N GLU A 391 -14.30 -22.23 -26.23
CA GLU A 391 -13.94 -20.85 -26.60
C GLU A 391 -14.39 -19.87 -25.51
N TYR A 392 -15.63 -20.03 -25.03
CA TYR A 392 -16.16 -19.20 -23.96
C TYR A 392 -15.32 -19.29 -22.68
N LEU A 393 -14.94 -20.49 -22.24
CA LEU A 393 -14.12 -20.68 -21.04
C LEU A 393 -12.71 -20.07 -21.21
N LEU A 394 -12.10 -20.20 -22.39
CA LEU A 394 -10.79 -19.61 -22.68
C LEU A 394 -10.79 -18.09 -22.63
N THR A 395 -11.93 -17.43 -22.87
CA THR A 395 -12.08 -15.97 -22.82
C THR A 395 -12.64 -15.48 -21.48
N ASN A 396 -13.68 -16.11 -20.95
CA ASN A 396 -14.49 -15.60 -19.83
C ASN A 396 -14.33 -16.40 -18.54
N GLY A 397 -13.61 -17.53 -18.59
CA GLY A 397 -13.44 -18.42 -17.46
C GLY A 397 -14.78 -18.91 -16.89
N PHE A 398 -14.80 -19.18 -15.59
CA PHE A 398 -15.99 -19.68 -14.88
C PHE A 398 -16.90 -18.57 -14.33
N SER A 399 -16.43 -17.31 -14.33
CA SER A 399 -17.07 -16.19 -13.63
C SER A 399 -18.54 -15.95 -14.02
N LYS A 400 -18.88 -16.02 -15.31
CA LYS A 400 -20.22 -15.76 -15.87
C LYS A 400 -20.93 -17.05 -16.35
N LEU A 401 -20.34 -18.24 -16.12
CA LEU A 401 -20.80 -19.52 -16.66
C LEU A 401 -22.27 -19.84 -16.32
N LYS A 402 -22.67 -19.60 -15.07
CA LYS A 402 -24.03 -19.89 -14.61
C LYS A 402 -25.08 -18.99 -15.28
N ILE A 403 -24.71 -17.76 -15.61
CA ILE A 403 -25.61 -16.77 -16.23
C ILE A 403 -25.76 -17.11 -17.72
N ASP A 404 -24.64 -17.31 -18.41
CA ASP A 404 -24.63 -17.41 -19.87
C ASP A 404 -25.00 -18.81 -20.39
N TYR A 405 -24.68 -19.86 -19.62
CA TYR A 405 -24.89 -21.26 -20.03
C TYR A 405 -25.83 -22.05 -19.12
N GLN A 406 -26.22 -21.52 -17.95
CA GLN A 406 -27.02 -22.24 -16.94
C GLN A 406 -26.40 -23.57 -16.51
N LEU A 407 -25.07 -23.68 -16.61
CA LEU A 407 -24.30 -24.84 -16.17
C LEU A 407 -23.62 -24.53 -14.84
N ASN A 408 -23.39 -25.57 -14.04
CA ASN A 408 -22.52 -25.46 -12.88
C ASN A 408 -21.07 -25.85 -13.25
N GLU A 409 -20.14 -25.37 -12.44
CA GLU A 409 -18.71 -25.56 -12.65
C GLU A 409 -18.31 -27.04 -12.63
N ASP A 410 -18.80 -27.82 -11.66
CA ASP A 410 -18.51 -29.25 -11.56
C ASP A 410 -18.96 -30.06 -12.78
N GLN A 411 -20.12 -29.72 -13.38
CA GLN A 411 -20.62 -30.34 -14.60
C GLN A 411 -19.66 -30.08 -15.76
N VAL A 412 -19.21 -28.83 -15.91
CA VAL A 412 -18.28 -28.43 -16.96
C VAL A 412 -16.92 -29.09 -16.78
N ILE A 413 -16.38 -29.11 -15.56
CA ILE A 413 -15.10 -29.76 -15.27
C ILE A 413 -15.18 -31.25 -15.64
N LYS A 414 -16.19 -31.98 -15.14
CA LYS A 414 -16.37 -33.42 -15.45
C LYS A 414 -16.55 -33.67 -16.95
N ARG A 415 -17.26 -32.77 -17.65
CA ARG A 415 -17.44 -32.85 -19.11
C ARG A 415 -16.10 -32.77 -19.83
N PHE A 416 -15.28 -31.77 -19.50
CA PHE A 416 -13.97 -31.58 -20.13
C PHE A 416 -12.92 -32.59 -19.68
N GLU A 417 -12.92 -33.06 -18.44
CA GLU A 417 -12.07 -34.17 -18.02
C GLU A 417 -12.32 -35.45 -18.84
N THR A 418 -13.60 -35.73 -19.13
CA THR A 418 -13.97 -36.86 -20.00
C THR A 418 -13.46 -36.64 -21.43
N LEU A 419 -13.52 -35.41 -21.94
CA LEU A 419 -12.99 -35.04 -23.26
C LEU A 419 -11.47 -35.16 -23.30
N PHE A 420 -10.76 -34.66 -22.28
CA PHE A 420 -9.29 -34.75 -22.18
C PHE A 420 -8.83 -36.20 -22.15
N ASN A 421 -9.47 -37.04 -21.33
CA ASN A 421 -9.11 -38.45 -21.23
C ASN A 421 -9.35 -39.18 -22.55
N LYS A 422 -10.39 -38.81 -23.31
CA LYS A 422 -10.62 -39.41 -24.61
C LYS A 422 -9.61 -38.93 -25.65
N ALA A 423 -9.29 -37.64 -25.69
CA ALA A 423 -8.31 -37.08 -26.61
C ALA A 423 -6.87 -37.56 -26.36
N LEU A 424 -6.55 -38.07 -25.16
CA LEU A 424 -5.27 -38.72 -24.86
C LEU A 424 -5.19 -40.18 -25.35
N ASN A 425 -6.35 -40.83 -25.58
CA ASN A 425 -6.45 -42.25 -25.94
C ASN A 425 -6.80 -42.47 -27.41
N ASP A 426 -7.24 -41.42 -28.11
CA ASP A 426 -7.40 -41.35 -29.56
C ASP A 426 -6.11 -40.76 -30.16
#